data_AF-A0A7R9YT95-F1
#
_entry.id   AF-A0A7R9YT95-F1
#
_cell.length_a   1.000
_cell.length_b   1.000
_cell.length_c   1.000
_cell.angle_alpha   90.00
_cell.angle_beta   90.00
_cell.angle_gamma   90.00
#
_symmetry.space_group_name_H-M   'P 1'
#
loop_
_entity.id
_entity.type
_entity.pdbx_description
1 polymer ?
#
loop_
_entity_poly.entity_id
_entity_poly.type
_entity_poly.pdbx_seq_one_letter_code
_entity_poly.pdbx_strand_id
1 'polypeptide(L)'
;APVIWPMGGGGCPAEADGRAGVPANCGLGGNMEASGNSGAAVPPHAESGQRHAAHADLVSQMQAEVHRLSELALATIGELQRDAGPVPLKDEALVNPPAEPYNVQARAKGFASELVQSYTALQQLISRIPELPDGEAEQLERIRKLQLRNAELRTELHDAHESGEAALSRAQQIYGVLATHELQQRRV
;
A
#
# COMPACT_ATOMS: atom_id res chain seq x y z
N ALA A 1 -9.65 30.90 -29.15
CA ALA A 1 -8.68 30.62 -30.23
C ALA A 1 -7.65 29.62 -29.70
N PRO A 2 -7.46 28.46 -30.36
CA PRO A 2 -6.56 27.42 -29.90
C PRO A 2 -5.12 27.66 -30.40
N VAL A 3 -4.13 27.18 -29.66
CA VAL A 3 -2.74 27.05 -30.11
C VAL A 3 -2.42 25.56 -30.16
N ILE A 4 -1.81 25.18 -31.29
CA ILE A 4 -1.50 23.83 -31.76
C ILE A 4 0.00 23.56 -31.50
N TRP A 5 0.36 22.26 -31.53
CA TRP A 5 1.64 21.63 -31.94
C TRP A 5 2.49 21.02 -30.79
N PRO A 6 3.46 20.10 -31.08
CA PRO A 6 3.27 18.69 -31.48
C PRO A 6 4.33 17.74 -30.84
N MET A 7 4.11 16.43 -30.75
CA MET A 7 5.19 15.42 -30.65
C MET A 7 4.58 14.13 -31.22
N GLY A 8 5.04 13.48 -32.26
CA GLY A 8 6.43 13.22 -32.66
C GLY A 8 6.51 11.71 -32.83
N GLY A 9 6.16 11.22 -34.03
CA GLY A 9 6.23 9.79 -34.36
C GLY A 9 7.66 9.35 -34.67
N GLY A 10 8.05 8.20 -34.13
CA GLY A 10 9.23 7.44 -34.50
C GLY A 10 8.85 5.96 -34.58
N GLY A 11 9.01 5.36 -35.76
CA GLY A 11 8.65 3.96 -36.04
C GLY A 11 9.68 2.93 -35.56
N CYS A 12 9.15 1.73 -35.27
CA CYS A 12 9.59 0.35 -35.56
C CYS A 12 11.08 0.02 -35.84
N PRO A 13 11.58 -1.21 -35.54
CA PRO A 13 10.85 -2.47 -35.81
C PRO A 13 11.02 -3.63 -34.79
N ALA A 14 10.26 -4.69 -35.09
CA ALA A 14 10.27 -6.00 -34.48
C ALA A 14 11.54 -6.79 -34.79
N GLU A 15 11.98 -7.65 -33.86
CA GLU A 15 12.81 -8.81 -34.17
C GLU A 15 12.47 -9.97 -33.22
N ALA A 16 12.25 -11.13 -33.81
CA ALA A 16 11.85 -12.37 -33.20
C ALA A 16 13.04 -13.34 -33.25
N ASP A 17 13.30 -14.04 -32.14
CA ASP A 17 13.92 -15.38 -32.07
C ASP A 17 14.02 -15.74 -30.58
N GLY A 18 13.61 -16.89 -30.05
CA GLY A 18 13.45 -18.19 -30.68
C GLY A 18 14.60 -19.12 -30.30
N ARG A 19 14.80 -19.49 -29.02
CA ARG A 19 15.46 -20.76 -28.64
C ARG A 19 15.33 -21.17 -27.18
N ALA A 20 15.25 -22.49 -27.04
CA ALA A 20 14.96 -23.29 -25.87
C ALA A 20 16.11 -23.37 -24.85
N GLY A 21 15.79 -23.74 -23.60
CA GLY A 21 16.81 -24.15 -22.63
C GLY A 21 16.30 -24.29 -21.19
N VAL A 22 15.91 -25.50 -20.84
CA VAL A 22 15.72 -26.11 -19.49
C VAL A 22 16.46 -25.41 -18.32
N PRO A 23 15.83 -25.21 -17.13
CA PRO A 23 16.58 -24.94 -15.91
C PRO A 23 17.08 -26.24 -15.27
N ALA A 24 18.41 -26.34 -15.11
CA ALA A 24 19.08 -27.39 -14.39
C ALA A 24 18.78 -27.32 -12.88
N ASN A 25 18.38 -28.46 -12.33
CA ASN A 25 18.36 -28.76 -10.90
C ASN A 25 19.77 -29.23 -10.50
N CYS A 26 20.37 -28.58 -9.51
CA CYS A 26 21.52 -29.10 -8.77
C CYS A 26 21.29 -28.82 -7.28
N GLY A 27 20.68 -29.79 -6.61
CA GLY A 27 20.91 -30.00 -5.19
C GLY A 27 22.21 -30.75 -4.99
N LEU A 28 22.90 -30.45 -3.89
CA LEU A 28 23.84 -31.27 -3.09
C LEU A 28 24.17 -30.37 -1.89
N GLY A 29 23.64 -30.63 -0.70
CA GLY A 29 24.27 -31.50 0.31
C GLY A 29 25.36 -30.71 1.04
N GLY A 30 25.41 -30.51 2.35
CA GLY A 30 24.81 -31.14 3.51
C GLY A 30 25.86 -31.01 4.62
N ASN A 31 25.47 -30.60 5.84
CA ASN A 31 25.85 -31.26 7.10
C ASN A 31 25.53 -30.41 8.33
N MET A 32 24.96 -31.12 9.29
CA MET A 32 24.86 -30.82 10.70
C MET A 32 26.24 -30.53 11.31
N GLU A 33 26.30 -29.58 12.23
CA GLU A 33 26.69 -29.88 13.61
C GLU A 33 26.21 -28.78 14.57
N ALA A 34 25.83 -29.24 15.76
CA ALA A 34 25.21 -28.49 16.83
C ALA A 34 26.25 -27.86 17.77
N SER A 35 25.72 -27.06 18.72
CA SER A 35 26.37 -26.44 19.89
C SER A 35 26.61 -24.94 19.66
N GLY A 36 26.15 -24.00 20.47
CA GLY A 36 25.55 -24.04 21.78
C GLY A 36 25.75 -22.66 22.40
N ASN A 37 24.67 -22.11 22.96
CA ASN A 37 24.63 -21.12 24.04
C ASN A 37 24.65 -19.60 23.76
N SER A 38 23.74 -18.96 24.51
CA SER A 38 23.71 -17.58 25.01
C SER A 38 23.47 -16.41 24.06
N GLY A 39 22.20 -15.98 24.04
CA GLY A 39 21.85 -14.73 24.72
C GLY A 39 22.31 -13.42 24.07
N ALA A 40 21.58 -12.98 23.06
CA ALA A 40 21.28 -11.57 22.88
C ALA A 40 19.99 -11.47 22.05
N ALA A 41 18.91 -11.00 22.68
CA ALA A 41 17.70 -10.60 21.98
C ALA A 41 18.06 -9.45 21.03
N VAL A 42 18.23 -9.77 19.75
CA VAL A 42 18.32 -8.79 18.68
C VAL A 42 16.89 -8.29 18.45
N PRO A 43 16.55 -7.02 18.75
CA PRO A 43 15.27 -6.48 18.33
C PRO A 43 15.25 -6.41 16.79
N PRO A 44 14.14 -6.80 16.15
CA PRO A 44 14.03 -6.75 14.70
C PRO A 44 14.21 -5.30 14.24
N HIS A 45 15.17 -5.10 13.34
CA HIS A 45 15.38 -3.82 12.67
C HIS A 45 14.05 -3.33 12.10
N ALA A 46 13.59 -2.21 12.64
CA ALA A 46 12.40 -1.52 12.22
C ALA A 46 12.48 -1.27 10.71
N GLU A 47 11.54 -1.87 9.99
CA GLU A 47 11.15 -1.51 8.64
C GLU A 47 10.72 -0.03 8.60
N SER A 48 11.67 0.89 8.48
CA SER A 48 11.41 2.32 8.25
C SER A 48 11.40 2.69 6.77
N GLY A 49 11.58 1.73 5.86
CA GLY A 49 11.51 1.93 4.41
C GLY A 49 10.14 1.64 3.76
N GLN A 50 9.16 1.12 4.51
CA GLN A 50 7.93 0.55 3.94
C GLN A 50 6.66 1.41 4.10
N ARG A 51 6.74 2.67 4.55
CA ARG A 51 5.54 3.39 5.04
C ARG A 51 4.91 4.45 4.13
N HIS A 52 5.44 4.70 2.93
CA HIS A 52 4.93 5.82 2.11
C HIS A 52 4.46 5.46 0.70
N ALA A 53 4.53 4.19 0.28
CA ALA A 53 4.15 3.80 -1.08
C ALA A 53 2.77 3.11 -1.23
N ALA A 54 2.04 2.80 -0.16
CA ALA A 54 0.82 1.98 -0.27
C ALA A 54 -0.33 2.38 0.67
N HIS A 55 -0.47 3.67 0.97
CA HIS A 55 -1.67 4.17 1.65
C HIS A 55 -2.11 5.43 0.92
N ALA A 56 -3.00 5.30 -0.06
CA ALA A 56 -3.72 6.46 -0.56
C ALA A 56 -4.32 7.20 0.64
N ASP A 57 -4.31 8.52 0.62
CA ASP A 57 -4.98 9.33 1.63
C ASP A 57 -6.44 8.89 1.79
N LEU A 58 -6.98 8.87 3.01
CA LEU A 58 -8.35 8.40 3.28
C LEU A 58 -9.37 9.20 2.46
N VAL A 59 -9.14 10.51 2.29
CA VAL A 59 -10.00 11.36 1.44
C VAL A 59 -9.90 10.93 -0.02
N SER A 60 -8.70 10.61 -0.51
CA SER A 60 -8.52 10.09 -1.87
C SER A 60 -9.19 8.72 -2.07
N GLN A 61 -9.15 7.84 -1.06
CA GLN A 61 -9.87 6.56 -1.10
C GLN A 61 -11.39 6.76 -1.12
N MET A 62 -11.91 7.69 -0.31
CA MET A 62 -13.34 8.03 -0.33
C MET A 62 -13.77 8.61 -1.68
N GLN A 63 -12.96 9.48 -2.27
CA GLN A 63 -13.23 10.04 -3.59
C GLN A 63 -13.29 8.94 -4.66
N ALA A 64 -12.39 7.95 -4.60
CA ALA A 64 -12.42 6.81 -5.50
C ALA A 64 -13.69 5.95 -5.35
N GLU A 65 -14.15 5.70 -4.11
CA GLU A 65 -15.38 4.94 -3.87
C GLU A 65 -16.64 5.70 -4.29
N VAL A 66 -16.69 7.02 -4.09
CA VAL A 66 -17.78 7.87 -4.61
C VAL A 66 -17.80 7.86 -6.13
N HIS A 67 -16.62 7.93 -6.75
CA HIS A 67 -16.50 7.84 -8.21
C HIS A 67 -17.02 6.49 -8.72
N ARG A 68 -16.59 5.38 -8.10
CA ARG A 68 -17.07 4.04 -8.42
C ARG A 68 -18.60 3.92 -8.28
N LEU A 69 -19.18 4.47 -7.22
CA LEU A 69 -20.64 4.53 -7.05
C LEU A 69 -21.32 5.25 -8.20
N SER A 70 -20.77 6.38 -8.63
CA SER A 70 -21.31 7.15 -9.75
C SER A 70 -21.23 6.40 -11.09
N GLU A 71 -20.12 5.70 -11.33
CA GLU A 71 -19.94 4.86 -12.53
C GLU A 71 -20.92 3.69 -12.53
N LEU A 72 -21.03 2.97 -11.41
CA LEU A 72 -21.97 1.86 -11.26
C LEU A 72 -23.42 2.32 -11.48
N ALA A 73 -23.80 3.47 -10.92
CA ALA A 73 -25.15 4.01 -11.08
C ALA A 73 -25.44 4.40 -12.54
N LEU A 74 -24.53 5.12 -13.19
CA LEU A 74 -24.72 5.54 -14.58
C LEU A 74 -24.72 4.36 -15.55
N ALA A 75 -23.82 3.39 -15.35
CA ALA A 75 -23.77 2.18 -16.17
C ALA A 75 -25.07 1.37 -16.04
N THR A 76 -25.57 1.18 -14.83
CA THR A 76 -26.78 0.37 -14.61
C THR A 76 -28.06 1.07 -15.02
N ILE A 77 -28.18 2.39 -14.81
CA ILE A 77 -29.31 3.15 -15.37
C ILE A 77 -29.27 3.06 -16.91
N GLY A 78 -28.09 3.22 -17.52
CA GLY A 78 -27.93 3.12 -18.97
C GLY A 78 -28.29 1.74 -19.52
N GLU A 79 -27.81 0.67 -18.88
CA GLU A 79 -28.16 -0.71 -19.24
C GLU A 79 -29.66 -0.96 -19.08
N LEU A 80 -30.28 -0.53 -17.98
CA LEU A 80 -31.72 -0.70 -17.77
C LEU A 80 -32.54 0.09 -18.79
N GLN A 81 -32.13 1.29 -19.16
CA GLN A 81 -32.86 2.09 -20.17
C GLN A 81 -32.72 1.53 -21.58
N ARG A 82 -31.53 1.00 -21.93
CA ARG A 82 -31.26 0.44 -23.26
C ARG A 82 -31.89 -0.93 -23.44
N ASP A 83 -31.81 -1.77 -22.41
CA ASP A 83 -32.11 -3.21 -22.51
C ASP A 83 -33.47 -3.57 -21.88
N ALA A 84 -34.17 -2.64 -21.19
CA ALA A 84 -35.54 -2.87 -20.77
C ALA A 84 -36.47 -3.00 -21.98
N GLY A 85 -36.94 -4.23 -22.21
CA GLY A 85 -37.99 -4.49 -23.19
C GLY A 85 -39.32 -3.84 -22.81
N PRO A 86 -40.22 -3.65 -23.80
CA PRO A 86 -41.56 -3.13 -23.55
C PRO A 86 -42.31 -4.04 -22.56
N VAL A 87 -42.90 -3.43 -21.53
CA VAL A 87 -43.71 -4.13 -20.53
C VAL A 87 -45.17 -4.10 -20.99
N PRO A 88 -45.82 -5.25 -21.21
CA PRO A 88 -47.22 -5.27 -21.62
C PRO A 88 -48.11 -4.77 -20.49
N LEU A 89 -49.03 -3.87 -20.81
CA LEU A 89 -50.19 -3.57 -19.97
C LEU A 89 -51.12 -4.79 -19.94
N LYS A 90 -52.03 -4.83 -18.96
CA LYS A 90 -52.93 -5.98 -18.76
C LYS A 90 -53.67 -6.30 -20.07
N ASP A 91 -53.46 -7.53 -20.54
CA ASP A 91 -54.09 -8.17 -21.71
C ASP A 91 -53.68 -7.64 -23.10
N GLU A 92 -52.60 -6.87 -23.23
CA GLU A 92 -52.05 -6.50 -24.55
C GLU A 92 -50.88 -7.41 -24.98
N ALA A 93 -50.96 -7.92 -26.21
CA ALA A 93 -49.85 -8.67 -26.79
C ALA A 93 -48.76 -7.71 -27.29
N LEU A 94 -47.50 -7.99 -26.96
CA LEU A 94 -46.36 -7.21 -27.43
C LEU A 94 -46.24 -7.29 -28.96
N VAL A 95 -46.17 -6.13 -29.61
CA VAL A 95 -45.84 -6.03 -31.03
C VAL A 95 -44.33 -6.24 -31.16
N ASN A 96 -43.91 -7.35 -31.79
CA ASN A 96 -42.51 -7.79 -31.94
C ASN A 96 -41.79 -8.05 -30.60
N PRO A 97 -42.07 -9.19 -29.93
CA PRO A 97 -41.35 -9.55 -28.71
C PRO A 97 -39.85 -9.79 -29.01
N PRO A 98 -38.94 -9.35 -28.11
CA PRO A 98 -37.52 -9.61 -28.25
C PRO A 98 -37.22 -11.12 -28.21
N ALA A 99 -36.25 -11.56 -29.00
CA ALA A 99 -35.88 -12.98 -29.14
C ALA A 99 -35.35 -13.60 -27.82
N GLU A 100 -34.72 -12.79 -26.97
CA GLU A 100 -34.30 -13.19 -25.63
C GLU A 100 -34.89 -12.24 -24.57
N PRO A 101 -35.55 -12.77 -23.53
CA PRO A 101 -36.11 -11.94 -22.47
C PRO A 101 -34.98 -11.41 -21.56
N TYR A 102 -34.73 -10.11 -21.62
CA TYR A 102 -33.80 -9.45 -20.69
C TYR A 102 -34.38 -9.47 -19.26
N ASN A 103 -33.66 -10.09 -18.33
CA ASN A 103 -34.09 -10.19 -16.94
C ASN A 103 -33.70 -8.93 -16.15
N VAL A 104 -34.51 -7.89 -16.31
CA VAL A 104 -34.41 -6.61 -15.58
C VAL A 104 -34.30 -6.85 -14.07
N GLN A 105 -35.06 -7.80 -13.52
CA GLN A 105 -35.11 -8.04 -12.07
C GLN A 105 -33.80 -8.64 -11.55
N ALA A 106 -33.21 -9.60 -12.27
CA ALA A 106 -31.93 -10.18 -11.90
C ALA A 106 -30.79 -9.14 -11.98
N ARG A 107 -30.78 -8.32 -13.05
CA ARG A 107 -29.77 -7.26 -13.19
C ARG A 107 -29.90 -6.20 -12.10
N ALA A 108 -31.12 -5.72 -11.83
CA ALA A 108 -31.39 -4.74 -10.79
C ALA A 108 -31.00 -5.26 -9.38
N LYS A 109 -31.20 -6.55 -9.11
CA LYS A 109 -30.75 -7.19 -7.85
C LYS A 109 -29.23 -7.26 -7.74
N GLY A 110 -28.54 -7.63 -8.82
CA GLY A 110 -27.07 -7.63 -8.88
C GLY A 110 -26.51 -6.24 -8.59
N PHE A 111 -27.05 -5.22 -9.27
CA PHE A 111 -26.69 -3.82 -9.02
C PHE A 111 -26.95 -3.39 -7.58
N ALA A 112 -28.13 -3.67 -7.03
CA ALA A 112 -28.46 -3.30 -5.65
C ALA A 112 -27.46 -3.92 -4.65
N SER A 113 -27.00 -5.14 -4.91
CA SER A 113 -25.99 -5.79 -4.06
C SER A 113 -24.62 -5.09 -4.14
N GLU A 114 -24.18 -4.70 -5.34
CA GLU A 114 -22.92 -3.99 -5.55
C GLU A 114 -22.96 -2.56 -4.99
N LEU A 115 -24.10 -1.88 -5.10
CA LEU A 115 -24.33 -0.56 -4.52
C LEU A 115 -24.25 -0.60 -2.98
N VAL A 116 -24.88 -1.59 -2.36
CA VAL A 116 -24.82 -1.76 -0.90
C VAL A 116 -23.40 -2.09 -0.45
N GLN A 117 -22.66 -2.90 -1.21
CA GLN A 117 -21.26 -3.22 -0.90
C GLN A 117 -20.37 -1.99 -0.94
N SER A 118 -20.44 -1.20 -2.02
CA SER A 118 -19.66 0.04 -2.17
C SER A 118 -20.06 1.11 -1.15
N TYR A 119 -21.36 1.26 -0.85
CA TYR A 119 -21.81 2.12 0.25
C TYR A 119 -21.26 1.68 1.61
N THR A 120 -21.24 0.36 1.88
CA THR A 120 -20.68 -0.19 3.12
C THR A 120 -19.17 0.06 3.20
N ALA A 121 -18.45 -0.06 2.09
CA ALA A 121 -17.03 0.27 2.02
C ALA A 121 -16.78 1.76 2.33
N LEU A 122 -17.61 2.65 1.78
CA LEU A 122 -17.56 4.08 2.08
C LEU A 122 -17.86 4.38 3.56
N GLN A 123 -18.84 3.70 4.16
CA GLN A 123 -19.13 3.83 5.61
C GLN A 123 -17.95 3.36 6.48
N GLN A 124 -17.25 2.29 6.07
CA GLN A 124 -16.03 1.84 6.74
C GLN A 124 -14.87 2.82 6.59
N LEU A 125 -14.81 3.58 5.49
CA LEU A 125 -13.82 4.64 5.32
C LEU A 125 -14.14 5.85 6.20
N ILE A 126 -15.42 6.25 6.26
CA ILE A 126 -15.89 7.35 7.11
C ILE A 126 -15.59 7.06 8.59
N SER A 127 -15.84 5.83 9.06
CA SER A 127 -15.58 5.47 10.45
C SER A 127 -14.11 5.45 10.85
N ARG A 128 -13.19 5.48 9.87
CA ARG A 128 -11.74 5.59 10.10
C ARG A 128 -11.25 7.03 10.16
N ILE A 129 -12.09 8.02 9.83
CA ILE A 129 -11.69 9.43 9.90
C ILE A 129 -11.46 9.76 11.38
N PRO A 130 -10.25 10.21 11.77
CA PRO A 130 -9.98 10.59 13.14
C PRO A 130 -10.82 11.81 13.52
N GLU A 131 -11.30 11.85 14.75
CA GLU A 131 -11.93 13.04 15.31
C GLU A 131 -10.86 14.14 15.43
N LEU A 132 -10.98 15.17 14.59
CA LEU A 132 -10.16 16.36 14.72
C LEU A 132 -10.79 17.26 15.78
N PRO A 133 -9.99 17.98 16.59
CA PRO A 133 -10.52 19.01 17.46
C PRO A 133 -11.23 20.06 16.59
N ASP A 134 -12.35 20.57 17.10
CA ASP A 134 -13.36 21.34 16.36
C ASP A 134 -12.84 22.69 15.82
N GLY A 135 -11.60 23.09 16.14
CA GLY A 135 -10.98 24.33 15.69
C GLY A 135 -9.56 24.18 15.11
N GLU A 136 -9.30 24.93 14.04
CA GLU A 136 -7.96 25.06 13.42
C GLU A 136 -6.90 25.51 14.44
N ALA A 137 -7.25 26.47 15.32
CA ALA A 137 -6.33 26.97 16.34
C ALA A 137 -5.86 25.86 17.30
N GLU A 138 -6.73 24.94 17.70
CA GLU A 138 -6.38 23.81 18.57
C GLU A 138 -5.49 22.79 17.84
N GLN A 139 -5.74 22.58 16.55
CA GLN A 139 -4.90 21.74 15.70
C GLN A 139 -3.50 22.33 15.56
N LEU A 140 -3.39 23.63 15.31
CA LEU A 140 -2.12 24.34 15.21
C LEU A 140 -1.33 24.28 16.52
N GLU A 141 -1.99 24.46 17.68
CA GLU A 141 -1.33 24.34 18.97
C GLU A 141 -0.86 22.91 19.25
N ARG A 142 -1.66 21.90 18.86
CA ARG A 142 -1.24 20.49 18.93
C ARG A 142 -0.01 20.23 18.05
N ILE A 143 0.01 20.76 16.83
CA ILE A 143 1.16 20.66 15.92
C ILE A 143 2.40 21.30 16.56
N ARG A 144 2.26 22.52 17.11
CA ARG A 144 3.35 23.23 17.78
C ARG A 144 3.92 22.42 18.95
N LYS A 145 3.05 21.88 19.82
CA LYS A 145 3.45 21.03 20.94
C LYS A 145 4.18 19.77 20.48
N LEU A 146 3.70 19.12 19.43
CA LEU A 146 4.35 17.93 18.86
C LEU A 146 5.69 18.27 18.21
N GLN A 147 5.82 19.43 17.55
CA GLN A 147 7.09 19.89 17.00
C GLN A 147 8.13 20.14 18.10
N LEU A 148 7.72 20.79 19.20
CA LEU A 148 8.59 21.00 20.35
C LEU A 148 9.03 19.67 20.95
N ARG A 149 8.09 18.75 21.20
CA ARG A 149 8.41 17.43 21.75
C ARG A 149 9.32 16.62 20.83
N ASN A 150 9.10 16.69 19.52
CA ASN A 150 9.98 16.04 18.55
C ASN A 150 11.39 16.65 18.56
N ALA A 151 11.53 17.97 18.79
CA ALA A 151 12.84 18.60 18.92
C ALA A 151 13.57 18.12 20.18
N GLU A 152 12.89 18.07 21.33
CA GLU A 152 13.43 17.53 22.58
C GLU A 152 13.86 16.06 22.44
N LEU A 153 13.01 15.23 21.82
CA LEU A 153 13.34 13.82 21.60
C LEU A 153 14.51 13.63 20.64
N ARG A 154 14.67 14.52 19.65
CA ARG A 154 15.84 14.49 18.76
C ARG A 154 17.13 14.79 19.51
N THR A 155 17.13 15.78 20.41
CA THR A 155 18.31 16.09 21.23
C THR A 155 18.63 14.97 22.20
N GLU A 156 17.62 14.43 22.89
CA GLU A 156 17.82 13.29 23.81
C GLU A 156 18.39 12.07 23.09
N LEU A 157 17.86 11.75 21.91
CA LEU A 157 18.34 10.63 21.10
C LEU A 157 19.76 10.88 20.58
N HIS A 158 20.10 12.12 20.24
CA HIS A 158 21.44 12.49 19.80
C HIS A 158 22.47 12.33 20.93
N ASP A 159 22.18 12.87 22.12
CA ASP A 159 23.06 12.77 23.28
C ASP A 159 23.27 11.29 23.69
N ALA A 160 22.19 10.50 23.66
CA ALA A 160 22.27 9.06 23.91
C ALA A 160 23.16 8.36 22.87
N HIS A 161 23.05 8.73 21.59
CA HIS A 161 23.89 8.20 20.52
C HIS A 161 25.37 8.53 20.73
N GLU A 162 25.71 9.79 20.99
CA GLU A 162 27.09 10.21 21.25
C GLU A 162 27.69 9.49 22.46
N SER A 163 26.91 9.35 23.53
CA SER A 163 27.34 8.61 24.72
C SER A 163 27.61 7.12 24.43
N GLY A 164 26.78 6.52 23.57
CA GLY A 164 26.92 5.15 23.09
C GLY A 164 28.17 4.95 22.23
N GLU A 165 28.43 5.87 21.29
CA GLU A 165 29.65 5.85 20.46
C GLU A 165 30.92 6.00 21.32
N ALA A 166 30.91 6.90 22.29
CA ALA A 166 32.03 7.06 23.21
C ALA A 166 32.27 5.82 24.08
N ALA A 167 31.22 5.13 24.52
CA ALA A 167 31.33 3.86 25.24
C ALA A 167 31.89 2.75 24.35
N LEU A 168 31.41 2.64 23.10
CA LEU A 168 31.88 1.66 22.12
C LEU A 168 33.36 1.88 21.78
N SER A 169 33.76 3.12 21.50
CA SER A 169 35.15 3.48 21.20
C SER A 169 36.08 3.11 22.36
N ARG A 170 35.68 3.39 23.61
CA ARG A 170 36.44 2.98 24.80
C ARG A 170 36.56 1.46 24.91
N ALA A 171 35.47 0.71 24.68
CA ALA A 171 35.52 -0.74 24.70
C ALA A 171 36.48 -1.28 23.63
N GLN A 172 36.40 -0.77 22.40
CA GLN A 172 37.28 -1.16 21.30
C GLN A 172 38.77 -0.90 21.60
N GLN A 173 39.10 0.24 22.22
CA GLN A 173 40.47 0.54 22.64
C GLN A 173 40.98 -0.47 23.68
N ILE A 174 40.17 -0.77 24.70
CA ILE A 174 40.53 -1.76 25.74
C ILE A 174 40.74 -3.14 25.11
N TYR A 175 39.83 -3.58 24.24
CA TYR A 175 40.00 -4.85 23.52
C TYR A 175 41.24 -4.85 22.62
N GLY A 176 41.57 -3.74 21.97
CA GLY A 176 42.79 -3.60 21.19
C GLY A 176 44.05 -3.79 22.02
N VAL A 177 44.15 -3.11 23.18
CA VAL A 177 45.28 -3.26 24.11
C VAL A 177 45.40 -4.69 24.61
N LEU A 178 44.27 -5.29 25.03
CA LEU A 178 44.24 -6.68 25.49
C LEU A 178 44.75 -7.64 24.40
N ALA A 179 44.25 -7.49 23.17
CA ALA A 179 44.68 -8.32 22.04
C ALA A 179 46.18 -8.18 21.76
N THR A 180 46.73 -6.97 21.82
CA THR A 180 48.18 -6.76 21.65
C THR A 180 49.01 -7.40 22.76
N HIS A 181 48.55 -7.34 24.01
CA HIS A 181 49.22 -7.95 25.15
C HIS A 181 49.25 -9.49 25.03
N GLU A 182 48.13 -10.12 24.68
CA GLU A 182 48.04 -11.57 24.45
C GLU A 182 48.96 -12.04 23.33
N LEU A 183 49.07 -11.26 22.24
CA LEU A 183 49.98 -11.57 21.14
C LEU A 183 51.45 -11.47 21.55
N GLN A 184 51.81 -10.51 22.42
CA GLN A 184 53.18 -10.37 22.93
C GLN A 184 53.56 -11.51 23.88
N GLN A 185 52.65 -11.91 24.77
CA GLN A 185 52.89 -13.03 25.70
C GLN A 185 53.08 -14.36 24.96
N ARG A 186 52.33 -14.61 23.89
CA ARG A 186 52.49 -15.83 23.07
C ARG A 186 53.77 -15.86 22.22
N ARG A 187 54.49 -14.74 22.10
CA ARG A 187 55.68 -14.63 21.25
C ARG A 187 56.98 -14.91 22.00
N VAL A 188 56.94 -14.98 23.33
CA VAL A 188 58.04 -15.39 24.23
C VAL A 188 57.89 -16.87 24.55
#